data_AF-A0A3A8E907-F1
#
_entry.id   AF-A0A3A8E907-F1
#
_cell.length_a   1.000
_cell.length_b   1.000
_cell.length_c   1.000
_cell.angle_alpha   90.00
_cell.angle_beta   90.00
_cell.angle_gamma   90.00
#
_symmetry.space_group_name_H-M   'P 1'
#
loop_
_entity.id
_entity.type
_entity.pdbx_description
1 polymer ?
#
loop_
_entity_poly.entity_id
_entity_poly.type
_entity_poly.pdbx_seq_one_letter_code
_entity_poly.pdbx_strand_id
1 'polypeptide(L)'
;MENQPINGYRQLSQVETDLINEIKAKGVELGALVEKLFDHTRQQIDSANAHGASTGDFTEFQRLTDAEPHHWVATGATNLQQGLMALTRAVAQPTIF
;
A
#
# COMPACT_ATOMS: atom_id res chain seq x y z
N MET A 1 -7.54 -33.12 -8.39
CA MET A 1 -6.27 -32.96 -9.11
C MET A 1 -5.24 -32.63 -8.04
N GLU A 2 -4.34 -33.56 -7.75
CA GLU A 2 -3.31 -33.40 -6.73
C GLU A 2 -2.40 -32.22 -7.11
N ASN A 3 -2.22 -31.28 -6.19
CA ASN A 3 -1.26 -30.19 -6.32
C ASN A 3 0.14 -30.81 -6.45
N GLN A 4 0.67 -30.82 -7.67
CA GLN A 4 2.07 -31.16 -7.88
C GLN A 4 2.93 -30.17 -7.08
N PRO A 5 3.90 -30.66 -6.27
CA PRO A 5 4.75 -29.78 -5.48
C PRO A 5 5.55 -28.88 -6.41
N ILE A 6 5.36 -27.56 -6.26
CA ILE A 6 6.22 -26.58 -6.93
C ILE A 6 7.60 -26.71 -6.28
N ASN A 7 8.59 -27.10 -7.10
CA ASN A 7 9.97 -27.30 -6.67
C ASN A 7 10.50 -26.04 -5.96
N GLY A 8 11.10 -26.19 -4.77
CA GLY A 8 11.66 -25.09 -3.98
C GLY A 8 10.78 -24.55 -2.83
N TYR A 9 9.56 -25.06 -2.63
CA TYR A 9 8.69 -24.66 -1.52
C TYR A 9 8.41 -25.82 -0.56
N ARG A 10 8.41 -25.53 0.75
CA ARG A 10 7.89 -26.43 1.78
C ARG A 10 6.38 -26.61 1.60
N GLN A 11 5.85 -27.79 1.92
CA GLN A 11 4.39 -27.95 2.08
C GLN A 11 3.90 -27.13 3.26
N LEU A 12 2.98 -26.21 3.01
CA LEU A 12 2.34 -25.42 4.05
C LEU A 12 1.25 -26.25 4.73
N SER A 13 1.19 -26.13 6.05
CA SER A 13 0.06 -26.59 6.84
C SER A 13 -1.18 -25.73 6.56
N GLN A 14 -2.34 -26.22 7.02
CA GLN A 14 -3.59 -25.46 6.91
C GLN A 14 -3.50 -24.13 7.65
N VAL A 15 -2.94 -24.12 8.86
CA VAL A 15 -2.75 -22.91 9.68
C VAL A 15 -1.93 -21.85 8.94
N GLU A 16 -0.85 -22.27 8.28
CA GLU A 16 0.02 -21.35 7.52
C GLU A 16 -0.69 -20.81 6.27
N THR A 17 -1.48 -21.65 5.60
CA THR A 17 -2.30 -21.22 4.46
C THR A 17 -3.34 -20.18 4.89
N ASP A 18 -4.00 -20.41 6.02
CA ASP A 18 -5.01 -19.51 6.57
C ASP A 18 -4.40 -18.15 6.94
N LEU A 19 -3.24 -18.16 7.61
CA LEU A 19 -2.50 -16.94 7.96
C LEU A 19 -2.07 -16.15 6.70
N ILE A 20 -1.58 -16.83 5.65
CA ILE A 20 -1.23 -16.15 4.40
C ILE A 20 -2.47 -15.53 3.74
N ASN A 21 -3.61 -16.21 3.76
CA ASN A 21 -4.85 -15.68 3.21
C ASN A 21 -5.35 -14.46 4.01
N GLU A 22 -5.22 -14.48 5.33
CA GLU A 22 -5.53 -13.34 6.18
C GLU A 22 -4.63 -12.13 5.86
N ILE A 23 -3.31 -12.35 5.73
CA ILE A 23 -2.36 -11.30 5.32
C ILE A 23 -2.76 -10.71 3.96
N LYS A 24 -3.13 -11.55 2.99
CA LYS A 24 -3.59 -11.10 1.66
C LYS A 24 -4.87 -10.27 1.76
N ALA A 25 -5.83 -10.68 2.57
CA ALA A 25 -7.06 -9.94 2.79
C ALA A 25 -6.77 -8.54 3.36
N LYS A 26 -5.85 -8.44 4.33
CA LYS A 26 -5.37 -7.15 4.84
C LYS A 26 -4.65 -6.32 3.78
N GLY A 27 -3.91 -6.95 2.87
CA GLY A 27 -3.34 -6.27 1.71
C GLY A 27 -4.39 -5.59 0.83
N VAL A 28 -5.53 -6.24 0.59
CA VAL A 28 -6.64 -5.66 -0.18
C VAL A 28 -7.26 -4.47 0.57
N GLU A 29 -7.55 -4.62 1.87
CA GLU A 29 -8.10 -3.55 2.71
C GLU A 29 -7.18 -2.31 2.72
N LEU A 30 -5.88 -2.53 2.92
CA LEU A 30 -4.87 -1.46 2.94
C LEU A 30 -4.70 -0.81 1.56
N GLY A 31 -4.73 -1.59 0.48
CA GLY A 31 -4.69 -1.07 -0.88
C GLY A 31 -5.84 -0.10 -1.18
N ALA A 32 -7.05 -0.47 -0.78
CA ALA A 32 -8.22 0.40 -0.92
C ALA A 32 -8.12 1.68 -0.07
N LEU A 33 -7.47 1.63 1.10
CA LEU A 33 -7.19 2.82 1.90
C LEU A 33 -6.16 3.73 1.21
N VAL A 34 -5.07 3.16 0.68
CA VAL A 34 -4.03 3.90 -0.06
C VAL A 34 -4.62 4.64 -1.26
N GLU A 35 -5.50 3.99 -2.02
CA GLU A 35 -6.19 4.62 -3.16
C GLU A 35 -7.02 5.84 -2.73
N LYS A 36 -7.82 5.70 -1.66
CA LYS A 36 -8.58 6.83 -1.09
C LYS A 36 -7.69 7.98 -0.65
N LEU A 37 -6.53 7.68 -0.05
CA LEU A 37 -5.58 8.70 0.37
C LEU A 37 -4.97 9.42 -0.84
N PHE A 38 -4.57 8.70 -1.89
CA PHE A 38 -4.09 9.33 -3.12
C PHE A 38 -5.14 10.26 -3.74
N ASP A 39 -6.37 9.79 -3.90
CA ASP A 39 -7.46 10.60 -4.44
C ASP A 39 -7.71 11.85 -3.59
N HIS A 40 -7.70 11.71 -2.27
CA HIS A 40 -7.89 12.84 -1.37
C HIS A 40 -6.76 13.87 -1.51
N THR A 41 -5.50 13.43 -1.55
CA THR A 41 -4.36 14.35 -1.67
C THR A 41 -4.35 15.08 -3.02
N ARG A 42 -4.77 14.40 -4.10
CA ARG A 42 -4.97 15.02 -5.41
C ARG A 42 -6.07 16.07 -5.37
N GLN A 43 -7.23 15.73 -4.82
CA GLN A 43 -8.36 16.67 -4.70
C GLN A 43 -8.00 17.92 -3.88
N GLN A 44 -7.22 17.77 -2.80
CA GLN A 44 -6.74 18.91 -2.02
C GLN A 44 -5.88 19.86 -2.86
N ILE A 45 -4.92 19.33 -3.62
CA ILE A 45 -4.04 20.12 -4.48
C ILE A 45 -4.83 20.80 -5.60
N ASP A 46 -5.73 20.08 -6.26
CA ASP A 46 -6.59 20.63 -7.32
C ASP A 46 -7.45 21.79 -6.77
N SER A 47 -8.03 21.61 -5.58
CA SER A 47 -8.87 22.63 -4.93
C SER A 47 -8.05 23.85 -4.50
N ALA A 48 -6.85 23.64 -3.94
CA ALA A 48 -5.97 24.72 -3.52
C ALA A 48 -5.45 25.54 -4.72
N ASN A 49 -5.12 24.86 -5.83
CA ASN A 49 -4.72 25.53 -7.07
C ASN A 49 -5.87 26.33 -7.69
N ALA A 50 -7.08 25.74 -7.75
CA ALA A 50 -8.27 26.43 -8.24
C ALA A 50 -8.60 27.66 -7.39
N HIS A 51 -8.45 27.55 -6.06
CA HIS A 51 -8.61 28.69 -5.15
C HIS A 51 -7.62 29.81 -5.51
N GLY A 52 -6.32 29.53 -5.55
CA GLY A 52 -5.32 30.53 -5.88
C GLY A 52 -5.48 31.15 -7.27
N ALA A 53 -5.90 30.36 -8.27
CA ALA A 53 -6.21 30.88 -9.60
C ALA A 53 -7.41 31.86 -9.59
N SER A 54 -8.37 31.67 -8.69
CA SER A 54 -9.56 32.52 -8.58
C SER A 54 -9.38 33.76 -7.68
N THR A 55 -8.55 33.66 -6.64
CA THR A 55 -8.41 34.70 -5.60
C THR A 55 -7.05 35.40 -5.62
N GLY A 56 -6.04 34.80 -6.27
CA GLY A 56 -4.64 35.19 -6.17
C GLY A 56 -3.92 34.67 -4.91
N ASP A 57 -4.62 33.98 -4.01
CA ASP A 57 -4.04 33.43 -2.78
C ASP A 57 -3.60 31.97 -2.96
N PHE A 58 -2.30 31.75 -3.10
CA PHE A 58 -1.69 30.43 -3.26
C PHE A 58 -1.12 29.87 -1.94
N THR A 59 -1.44 30.47 -0.79
CA THR A 59 -0.85 30.06 0.50
C THR A 59 -1.08 28.58 0.80
N GLU A 60 -2.30 28.08 0.58
CA GLU A 60 -2.63 26.67 0.82
C GLU A 60 -1.97 25.74 -0.21
N PHE A 61 -1.86 26.18 -1.47
CA PHE A 61 -1.17 25.42 -2.51
C PHE A 61 0.33 25.27 -2.19
N GLN A 62 0.96 26.34 -1.70
CA GLN A 62 2.36 26.30 -1.26
C GLN A 62 2.52 25.36 -0.06
N ARG A 63 1.64 25.45 0.94
CA ARG A 63 1.66 24.55 2.11
C ARG A 63 1.57 23.08 1.71
N LEU A 64 0.71 22.75 0.74
CA LEU A 64 0.57 21.38 0.23
C LEU A 64 1.79 20.94 -0.57
N THR A 65 2.38 21.83 -1.35
CA THR A 65 3.63 21.56 -2.08
C THR A 65 4.76 21.23 -1.11
N ASP A 66 4.93 22.04 -0.05
CA ASP A 66 5.98 21.85 0.95
C ASP A 66 5.77 20.58 1.80
N ALA A 67 4.51 20.20 2.05
CA ALA A 67 4.18 19.01 2.82
C ALA A 67 4.29 17.70 2.03
N GLU A 68 4.37 17.76 0.69
CA GLU A 68 4.50 16.62 -0.22
C GLU A 68 3.57 15.41 0.09
N PRO A 69 2.26 15.60 0.27
CA PRO A 69 1.38 14.53 0.77
C PRO A 69 1.33 13.31 -0.15
N HIS A 70 1.40 13.48 -1.48
CA HIS A 70 1.50 12.37 -2.43
C HIS A 70 2.73 11.49 -2.20
N HIS A 71 3.88 12.09 -1.89
CA HIS A 71 5.11 11.36 -1.61
C HIS A 71 4.97 10.54 -0.33
N TRP A 72 4.33 11.09 0.71
CA TRP A 72 4.08 10.37 1.96
C TRP A 72 3.11 9.21 1.79
N VAL A 73 2.04 9.36 0.99
CA VAL A 73 1.13 8.25 0.68
C VAL A 73 1.87 7.15 -0.09
N ALA A 74 2.69 7.51 -1.09
CA ALA A 74 3.48 6.54 -1.85
C ALA A 74 4.48 5.78 -0.96
N THR A 75 5.20 6.49 -0.10
CA THR A 75 6.13 5.90 0.87
C THR A 75 5.41 4.94 1.82
N GLY A 76 4.25 5.35 2.35
CA GLY A 76 3.40 4.50 3.18
C GLY A 76 2.95 3.23 2.44
N ALA A 77 2.51 3.36 1.20
CA ALA A 77 2.08 2.23 0.37
C ALA A 77 3.21 1.21 0.16
N THR A 78 4.41 1.68 -0.20
CA THR A 78 5.59 0.80 -0.34
C THR A 78 5.92 0.09 0.97
N ASN A 79 5.95 0.81 2.10
CA ASN A 79 6.26 0.21 3.39
C ASN A 79 5.23 -0.83 3.82
N LEU A 80 3.94 -0.58 3.60
CA LEU A 80 2.86 -1.55 3.85
C LEU A 80 3.03 -2.80 2.98
N GLN A 81 3.31 -2.63 1.68
CA GLN A 81 3.53 -3.75 0.77
C GLN A 81 4.75 -4.59 1.21
N GLN A 82 5.87 -3.94 1.53
CA GLN A 82 7.07 -4.63 2.02
C GLN A 82 6.80 -5.35 3.34
N GLY A 83 6.06 -4.73 4.26
CA GLY A 83 5.64 -5.35 5.51
C GLY A 83 4.80 -6.61 5.29
N LEU A 84 3.78 -6.54 4.43
CA LEU A 84 2.95 -7.70 4.06
C LEU A 84 3.77 -8.82 3.41
N MET A 85 4.73 -8.47 2.55
CA MET A 85 5.66 -9.44 1.96
C MET A 85 6.56 -10.10 3.01
N ALA A 86 7.10 -9.32 3.95
CA ALA A 86 7.92 -9.83 5.04
C ALA A 86 7.11 -10.78 5.95
N LEU A 87 5.88 -10.43 6.31
CA LEU A 87 4.97 -11.28 7.08
C LEU A 87 4.65 -12.58 6.33
N THR A 88 4.35 -12.48 5.03
CA THR A 88 4.12 -13.67 4.18
C THR A 88 5.34 -14.58 4.18
N ARG A 89 6.55 -14.03 4.05
CA ARG A 89 7.81 -14.83 4.10
C ARG A 89 8.05 -15.46 5.47
N ALA A 90 7.68 -14.79 6.56
CA ALA A 90 7.79 -15.34 7.92
C ALA A 90 6.93 -16.59 8.11
N VAL A 91 5.74 -16.63 7.49
CA VAL A 91 4.85 -17.81 7.49
C VAL A 91 5.30 -18.86 6.48
N ALA A 92 5.66 -18.43 5.26
CA ALA A 92 6.01 -19.34 4.17
C ALA A 92 7.36 -20.05 4.36
N GLN A 93 8.31 -19.43 5.06
CA GLN A 93 9.66 -19.96 5.35
C GLN A 93 10.34 -20.56 4.09
N PRO A 94 10.56 -19.76 3.03
CA PRO A 94 11.18 -20.28 1.80
C PRO A 94 12.61 -20.75 2.08
N THR A 95 13.01 -21.85 1.43
CA THR A 95 14.35 -22.44 1.58
C THR A 95 15.37 -21.93 0.55
N ILE A 96 14.92 -21.09 -0.37
CA ILE A 96 15.73 -20.43 -1.40
C ILE A 96 15.57 -18.91 -1.28
N PHE A 97 16.63 -18.18 -1.65
CA PHE A 97 16.69 -16.72 -1.56
C PHE A 97 15.89 -16.05 -2.68
#